data_AF-A0A927UI81-F1
#
_entry.id   AF-A0A927UI81-F1
#
_cell.length_a   1.000
_cell.length_b   1.000
_cell.length_c   1.000
_cell.angle_alpha   90.00
_cell.angle_beta   90.00
_cell.angle_gamma   90.00
#
_symmetry.space_group_name_H-M   'P 1'
#
loop_
_entity.id
_entity.type
_entity.pdbx_description
1 polymer ?
#
loop_
_entity_poly.entity_id
_entity_poly.type
_entity_poly.pdbx_seq_one_letter_code
_entity_poly.pdbx_strand_id
1 'polypeptide(L)' 'MIFGLMQKGDEVINVTNDFVAIKRKKGEVDIIPLLREDCNWRIDYENMMTIGYGDNIVTYEDENGVRITNF' A
#
# COMPACT_ATOMS: atom_id res chain seq x y z
N MET A 1 7.72 -8.51 -17.34
CA MET A 1 7.22 -7.11 -17.35
C MET A 1 7.29 -6.60 -15.92
N ILE A 2 7.83 -5.40 -15.68
CA ILE A 2 7.94 -4.79 -14.35
C ILE A 2 7.20 -3.45 -14.40
N PHE A 3 6.24 -3.24 -13.50
CA PHE A 3 5.33 -2.09 -13.52
C PHE A 3 5.82 -0.87 -12.71
N GLY A 4 6.95 -0.98 -11.99
CA GLY A 4 7.56 0.16 -11.29
C GLY A 4 6.69 0.81 -10.20
N LEU A 5 5.79 0.03 -9.56
CA LEU A 5 4.80 0.55 -8.59
C LEU A 5 5.39 0.93 -7.23
N MET A 6 6.62 0.49 -6.94
CA MET A 6 7.27 0.63 -5.65
C MET A 6 8.53 1.48 -5.75
N GLN A 7 8.75 2.29 -4.73
CA GLN A 7 10.01 3.00 -4.50
C GLN A 7 10.79 2.35 -3.37
N LYS A 8 12.06 2.74 -3.22
CA LYS A 8 12.91 2.23 -2.15
C LYS A 8 12.32 2.59 -0.78
N GLY A 9 12.02 1.56 0.02
CA GLY A 9 11.42 1.70 1.35
C GLY A 9 9.90 1.45 1.38
N ASP A 10 9.28 1.20 0.23
CA ASP A 10 7.92 0.67 0.18
C ASP A 10 7.92 -0.84 0.45
N GLU A 11 6.81 -1.35 0.97
CA GLU A 11 6.64 -2.75 1.35
C GLU A 11 5.31 -3.29 0.83
N VAL A 12 5.33 -4.47 0.21
CA VAL A 12 4.09 -5.17 -0.15
C VAL A 12 3.57 -5.86 1.10
N ILE A 13 2.37 -5.48 1.54
CA ILE A 13 1.76 -6.02 2.78
C ILE A 13 0.64 -7.03 2.50
N ASN A 14 0.05 -7.01 1.30
CA ASN A 14 -0.96 -7.99 0.89
C ASN A 14 -1.03 -8.10 -0.65
N VAL A 15 -1.30 -9.29 -1.14
CA VAL A 15 -1.54 -9.59 -2.56
C VAL A 15 -2.73 -10.53 -2.66
N THR A 16 -3.74 -10.12 -3.41
CA THR A 16 -4.93 -10.93 -3.72
C THR A 16 -5.13 -11.01 -5.23
N ASN A 17 -6.17 -11.73 -5.65
CA ASN A 17 -6.59 -11.73 -7.05
C ASN A 17 -7.27 -10.42 -7.47
N ASP A 18 -7.58 -9.52 -6.54
CA ASP A 18 -8.35 -8.31 -6.82
C ASP A 18 -7.51 -7.05 -6.63
N PHE A 19 -6.46 -7.11 -5.79
CA PHE A 19 -5.58 -5.96 -5.53
C PHE A 19 -4.23 -6.36 -4.92
N VAL A 20 -3.29 -5.41 -4.98
CA VAL A 20 -2.05 -5.39 -4.21
C VAL A 20 -2.08 -4.22 -3.24
N ALA A 21 -1.76 -4.47 -1.97
CA ALA A 21 -1.60 -3.42 -0.98
C ALA A 21 -0.11 -3.13 -0.76
N ILE A 22 0.28 -1.87 -0.96
CA ILE A 22 1.67 -1.40 -0.81
C ILE A 22 1.71 -0.34 0.29
N LYS A 23 2.40 -0.65 1.38
CA LYS A 23 2.71 0.33 2.41
C LYS A 23 3.85 1.22 1.91
N ARG A 24 3.57 2.51 1.83
CA ARG A 24 4.57 3.54 1.50
C ARG A 24 5.50 3.75 2.68
N LYS A 25 6.72 4.24 2.41
CA LYS A 25 7.71 4.55 3.45
C LYS A 25 7.17 5.42 4.60
N LYS A 26 6.25 6.34 4.32
CA LYS A 26 5.64 7.25 5.30
C LYS A 26 4.44 6.62 6.05
N GLY A 27 4.03 5.42 5.65
CA GLY A 27 3.03 4.61 6.33
C GLY A 27 1.63 4.68 5.73
N GLU A 28 1.40 5.50 4.69
CA GLU A 28 0.20 5.38 3.87
C GLU A 28 0.19 4.02 3.15
N VAL A 29 -0.99 3.55 2.78
CA VAL A 29 -1.16 2.29 2.06
C VAL A 29 -1.86 2.56 0.75
N ASP A 30 -1.21 2.19 -0.35
CA ASP A 30 -1.82 2.20 -1.65
C ASP A 30 -2.48 0.85 -1.91
N ILE A 31 -3.76 0.89 -2.28
CA ILE A 31 -4.49 -0.26 -2.79
C ILE A 31 -4.50 -0.15 -4.31
N ILE A 32 -3.83 -1.10 -4.95
CA ILE A 32 -3.67 -1.16 -6.40
C ILE A 32 -4.56 -2.27 -6.93
N PRO A 33 -5.72 -1.97 -7.52
CA PRO A 33 -6.61 -2.99 -8.04
C PRO A 33 -6.00 -3.69 -9.24
N LEU A 34 -6.33 -4.97 -9.37
CA LEU A 34 -5.92 -5.82 -10.46
C LEU A 34 -7.16 -6.21 -11.28
N LEU A 35 -7.06 -6.01 -12.59
CA LEU A 35 -8.06 -6.48 -13.54
C LEU A 35 -7.58 -7.79 -14.13
N ARG A 36 -8.51 -8.74 -14.20
CA ARG A 36 -8.30 -10.00 -14.90
C ARG A 36 -9.25 -10.09 -16.08
N GLU A 37 -8.69 -9.94 -17.28
CA GLU A 37 -9.38 -10.23 -18.53
C GLU A 37 -8.79 -11.51 -19.11
N ASP A 38 -9.63 -12.53 -19.24
CA ASP A 38 -9.26 -13.89 -19.64
C ASP A 38 -8.12 -14.48 -18.78
N CYS A 39 -6.91 -14.51 -19.34
CA CYS A 39 -5.67 -15.02 -18.74
C CYS A 39 -4.62 -13.92 -18.49
N ASN A 40 -4.96 -12.65 -18.71
CA ASN A 40 -4.03 -11.53 -18.58
C ASN A 40 -4.37 -10.70 -17.34
N TRP A 41 -3.34 -10.48 -16.53
CA TRP A 41 -3.38 -9.56 -15.40
C TRP A 41 -3.02 -8.16 -15.86
N ARG A 42 -3.85 -7.20 -15.49
CA ARG A 42 -3.63 -5.76 -15.71
C ARG A 42 -3.80 -5.02 -14.39
N ILE A 43 -3.20 -3.85 -14.33
CA ILE A 43 -3.38 -2.92 -13.22
C ILE A 43 -4.50 -1.96 -13.60
N ASP A 44 -5.43 -1.75 -12.67
CA ASP A 44 -6.42 -0.68 -12.79
C ASP A 44 -5.80 0.63 -12.29
N TYR A 45 -5.32 1.46 -13.21
CA TYR A 45 -4.74 2.76 -12.84
C TYR A 45 -5.80 3.80 -12.46
N GLU A 46 -7.04 3.65 -12.93
CA GLU A 46 -8.11 4.62 -12.69
C GLU A 46 -8.69 4.48 -11.28
N ASN A 47 -8.72 3.25 -10.75
CA ASN A 47 -9.29 2.95 -9.43
C ASN A 47 -8.24 2.75 -8.33
N MET A 48 -7.00 3.20 -8.54
CA MET A 48 -6.01 3.23 -7.46
C MET A 48 -6.43 4.17 -6.34
N MET A 49 -6.23 3.73 -5.10
CA MET A 49 -6.50 4.56 -3.93
C MET A 49 -5.36 4.52 -2.92
N THR A 50 -5.10 5.65 -2.29
CA THR A 50 -4.15 5.77 -1.17
C THR A 50 -4.93 6.01 0.11
N ILE A 51 -4.72 5.13 1.08
CA ILE A 51 -5.26 5.25 2.44
C ILE A 51 -4.14 5.80 3.32
N GLY A 52 -4.24 7.09 3.64
CA GLY A 52 -3.34 7.77 4.54
C GLY A 52 -3.90 7.88 5.96
N TYR A 53 -3.05 8.35 6.86
CA TYR A 53 -3.47 8.79 8.18
C TYR A 53 -4.17 10.15 8.08
N GLY A 54 -5.24 10.37 8.85
CA GLY A 54 -5.85 11.70 8.99
C GLY A 54 -4.97 12.67 9.77
N ASP A 55 -5.30 13.97 9.72
CA ASP A 55 -4.47 15.07 10.27
C ASP A 55 -4.11 14.94 11.77
N ASN A 56 -4.83 14.11 12.53
CA ASN A 56 -4.66 13.95 13.98
C ASN A 56 -3.87 12.70 14.41
N ILE A 57 -3.22 12.00 13.48
CA ILE A 57 -2.57 10.73 13.82
C ILE A 57 -1.12 10.94 14.24
N VAL A 58 -0.85 10.63 15.51
CA VAL A 58 0.50 10.56 16.06
C VAL A 58 0.96 9.11 16.04
N THR A 59 2.06 8.85 15.35
CA THR A 59 2.77 7.57 15.41
C THR A 59 4.01 7.74 16.28
N TYR A 60 4.13 6.92 17.32
CA TYR A 60 5.32 6.81 18.15
C TYR A 60 5.94 5.42 17.95
N GLU A 61 7.26 5.37 17.75
CA GLU A 61 8.02 4.13 17.68
C GLU A 61 9.06 4.16 18.81
N ASP A 62 9.00 3.18 19.70
CA ASP A 62 9.93 3.06 20.82
C ASP A 62 11.24 2.36 20.40
N GLU A 63 12.22 2.37 21.29
CA GLU A 63 13.55 1.78 21.09
C GLU A 63 13.52 0.26 20.85
N ASN A 64 12.41 -0.39 21.19
CA ASN A 64 12.18 -1.82 21.07
C ASN A 64 11.36 -2.19 19.82
N GLY A 65 11.04 -1.20 18.96
CA GLY A 65 10.30 -1.40 17.72
C GLY A 65 8.78 -1.51 17.90
N VAL A 66 8.24 -1.08 19.06
CA VAL A 66 6.79 -1.03 19.26
C VAL A 66 6.24 0.24 18.65
N ARG A 67 5.36 0.08 17.65
CA ARG A 67 4.69 1.19 16.97
C ARG A 67 3.29 1.39 17.55
N ILE A 68 3.08 2.52 18.23
CA ILE A 68 1.78 2.94 18.74
C ILE A 68 1.20 4.00 17.79
N THR A 69 -0.01 3.73 17.31
CA THR A 69 -0.76 4.65 16.45
C THR A 69 -2.07 4.99 17.16
N ASN A 70 -2.27 6.28 17.43
CA ASN A 70 -3.52 6.79 18.00
C ASN A 70 -4.42 7.33 16.87
N PHE A 71 -5.74 7.13 16.98
CA PHE A 71 -6.74 7.51 15.98
C PHE A 71 -7.65 8.62 16.49
#